data_AF-A0A6J5ZKU5-F1
#
_entry.id   AF-A0A6J5ZKU5-F1
#
_cell.length_a   1.000
_cell.length_b   1.000
_cell.length_c   1.000
_cell.angle_alpha   90.00
_cell.angle_beta   90.00
_cell.angle_gamma   90.00
#
_symmetry.space_group_name_H-M   'P 1'
#
loop_
_entity.id
_entity.type
_entity.pdbx_description
1 polymer ?
#
loop_
_entity_poly.entity_id
_entity_poly.type
_entity_poly.pdbx_seq_one_letter_code
_entity_poly.pdbx_strand_id
1 'polypeptide(L)' 'MDNEIIKRLAWMGFVAGLEALASIAALRLAAFVWQRFLDEEPPA' A
#
# COMPACT_ATOMS: atom_id res chain seq x y z
N MET A 1 -6.76 -9.05 29.80
CA MET A 1 -7.46 -9.62 28.64
C MET A 1 -7.90 -8.51 27.69
N ASP A 2 -8.60 -7.46 28.14
CA ASP A 2 -9.09 -6.38 27.26
C ASP A 2 -7.98 -5.56 26.57
N ASN A 3 -6.91 -5.23 27.30
CA ASN A 3 -5.79 -4.46 26.75
C ASN A 3 -5.07 -5.18 25.59
N GLU A 4 -4.95 -6.52 25.67
CA GLU A 4 -4.30 -7.33 24.64
C GLU A 4 -5.14 -7.36 23.35
N ILE A 5 -6.48 -7.41 23.49
CA ILE A 5 -7.42 -7.39 22.37
C ILE A 5 -7.37 -6.02 21.66
N ILE A 6 -7.42 -4.91 22.41
CA ILE A 6 -7.34 -3.56 21.83
C ILE A 6 -6.00 -3.38 21.09
N LYS A 7 -4.88 -3.82 21.68
CA LYS A 7 -3.56 -3.74 21.05
C LYS A 7 -3.48 -4.54 19.76
N ARG A 8 -4.09 -5.73 19.73
CA ARG A 8 -4.15 -6.57 18.52
C ARG A 8 -5.01 -5.93 17.44
N LEU A 9 -6.16 -5.35 17.79
CA LEU A 9 -7.01 -4.62 16.85
C LEU A 9 -6.31 -3.39 16.28
N ALA A 10 -5.63 -2.61 17.12
CA ALA A 10 -4.84 -1.46 16.68
C ALA A 10 -3.71 -1.89 15.72
N TRP A 11 -3.02 -2.99 16.03
CA TRP A 11 -2.00 -3.56 15.15
C TRP A 11 -2.56 -4.01 13.81
N MET A 12 -3.67 -4.76 13.81
CA MET A 12 -4.32 -5.23 12.58
C MET A 12 -4.82 -4.06 11.73
N GLY A 13 -5.42 -3.03 12.35
CA GLY A 13 -5.85 -1.82 11.65
C GLY A 13 -4.69 -1.03 11.06
N PHE A 14 -3.58 -0.92 11.81
CA PHE A 14 -2.37 -0.25 11.34
C PHE A 14 -1.73 -0.99 10.16
N VAL A 15 -1.58 -2.31 10.26
CA VAL A 15 -1.05 -3.14 9.18
C VAL A 15 -1.93 -3.06 7.94
N ALA A 16 -3.25 -3.24 8.07
CA ALA A 16 -4.16 -3.16 6.93
C ALA A 16 -4.14 -1.76 6.26
N GLY A 17 -4.05 -0.70 7.07
CA GLY A 17 -3.90 0.67 6.57
C GLY A 17 -2.61 0.86 5.78
N LEU A 18 -1.49 0.33 6.28
CA LEU A 18 -0.21 0.36 5.58
C LEU A 18 -0.23 -0.49 4.30
N GLU A 19 -0.86 -1.65 4.30
CA GLU A 19 -0.99 -2.49 3.11
C GLU A 19 -1.81 -1.80 2.01
N ALA A 20 -2.93 -1.16 2.37
CA ALA A 20 -3.72 -0.38 1.43
C ALA A 20 -2.92 0.79 0.83
N LEU A 21 -2.16 1.51 1.67
CA LEU A 21 -1.26 2.58 1.23
C LEU A 21 -0.15 2.06 0.31
N ALA A 22 0.47 0.94 0.67
CA ALA A 22 1.52 0.31 -0.11
C ALA A 22 1.01 -0.13 -1.48
N SER A 23 -0.21 -0.66 -1.57
CA SER A 23 -0.83 -1.04 -2.84
C SER A 23 -1.02 0.17 -3.77
N ILE A 24 -1.55 1.27 -3.23
CA ILE A 24 -1.72 2.53 -4.00
C ILE A 24 -0.36 3.08 -4.44
N ALA A 25 0.60 3.11 -3.52
CA ALA A 25 1.96 3.59 -3.80
C ALA A 25 2.65 2.72 -4.86
N ALA A 26 2.47 1.40 -4.81
CA ALA A 26 3.04 0.46 -5.76
C ALA A 26 2.47 0.69 -7.17
N LEU A 27 1.16 0.89 -7.33
CA LEU A 27 0.55 1.21 -8.61
C LEU A 27 1.06 2.55 -9.16
N ARG A 28 1.13 3.57 -8.31
CA ARG A 28 1.65 4.90 -8.68
C ARG A 28 3.12 4.85 -9.09
N LEU A 29 3.93 4.12 -8.34
CA LEU A 29 5.35 3.94 -8.64
C LEU A 29 5.54 3.10 -9.90
N ALA A 30 4.76 2.04 -10.11
CA ALA A 30 4.83 1.24 -11.32
C ALA A 30 4.51 2.09 -12.55
N ALA A 31 3.42 2.87 -12.52
CA ALA A 31 3.08 3.78 -13.60
C ALA A 31 4.17 4.85 -13.83
N PHE A 32 4.71 5.43 -12.74
CA PHE A 32 5.75 6.44 -12.82
C PHE A 32 7.07 5.89 -13.38
N VAL A 33 7.51 4.73 -12.89
CA VAL A 33 8.72 4.04 -13.36
C VAL A 33 8.54 3.61 -14.81
N TRP A 34 7.38 3.07 -15.18
CA TRP A 34 7.06 2.69 -16.56
C TRP A 34 7.14 3.88 -17.51
N GLN A 35 6.46 4.98 -17.19
CA GLN A 35 6.55 6.23 -17.95
C GLN A 35 7.99 6.75 -18.01
N ARG A 36 8.74 6.71 -16.90
CA ARG A 36 10.08 7.29 -16.85
C ARG A 36 11.14 6.46 -17.60
N PHE A 37 11.00 5.14 -17.61
CA PHE A 37 11.99 4.24 -18.21
C PHE A 37 11.62 3.79 -19.63
N LEU A 38 10.34 3.65 -19.93
CA LEU A 38 9.85 3.14 -21.22
C LEU A 38 9.24 4.25 -22.10
N ASP A 39 8.94 5.43 -21.55
CA ASP A 39 8.34 6.58 -22.26
C ASP A 39 7.02 6.24 -23.01
N GLU A 40 6.41 5.11 -22.64
CA GLU A 40 5.16 4.57 -23.19
C GLU A 40 4.04 4.62 -22.13
N GLU A 41 2.79 4.78 -22.55
CA GLU A 41 1.65 4.71 -21.64
C GLU A 41 1.56 3.29 -21.04
N PRO A 42 1.54 3.16 -19.69
CA PRO A 42 1.45 1.85 -19.06
C PRO A 42 0.16 1.14 -19.52
N PRO A 43 0.22 -0.16 -19.89
CA PRO A 43 -0.96 -0.89 -20.33
C PRO A 43 -1.98 -0.93 -19.18
N ALA A 44 -3.15 -0.35 -19.43
CA ALA A 44 -4.27 -0.27 -18.50
C ALA A 44 -4.97 -1.62 -18.30
#